data_AF-A0A1X1MZT6-F1
#
_entry.id   AF-A0A1X1MZT6-F1
#
_cell.length_a   1.000
_cell.length_b   1.000
_cell.length_c   1.000
_cell.angle_alpha   90.00
_cell.angle_beta   90.00
_cell.angle_gamma   90.00
#
_symmetry.space_group_name_H-M   'P 1'
#
loop_
_entity.id
_entity.type
_entity.pdbx_description
1 polymer ?
#
loop_
_entity_poly.entity_id
_entity_poly.type
_entity_poly.pdbx_seq_one_letter_code
_entity_poly.pdbx_strand_id
1 'polypeptide(L)'
;MPWLYQTPVLVSLAVFVYGPLLFEAYLSLTNWDLIKPDQDFVGLANFRGLFGGEEFPRALSRTGLYVLVMLPFATVVPMALAIMLWKRPGRTSDIYRALLFLPVMLAPVANALSWRFVLDPLGGIVNVVTGGLGLGERDWLGDPSTALAAISLVTAARFVALNMLLYGAALAAIDRRCLDAARVDGATEWEITRRLVVPQLRGTTILLSFLCAVFAGQWTFTNIAVLTQGGPDNTTDNVYYRLYTYAFTYFDAGTGAAAALTIVVVLCALFGLSTLARRVAGTFGAPDRDRPTTRLAAALAAPLTALTRRRRAAL
;
A
#
# COMPACT_ATOMS: atom_id res chain seq x y z
N MET A 1 13.34 -16.12 33.36
CA MET A 1 14.28 -15.33 32.53
C MET A 1 13.77 -15.17 31.07
N PRO A 2 12.65 -14.47 30.79
CA PRO A 2 12.18 -14.29 29.40
C PRO A 2 13.05 -13.33 28.57
N TRP A 3 13.71 -12.36 29.21
CA TRP A 3 14.54 -11.33 28.57
C TRP A 3 15.84 -11.87 27.94
N LEU A 4 16.36 -12.99 28.43
CA LEU A 4 17.56 -13.66 27.89
C LEU A 4 17.32 -14.32 26.53
N TYR A 5 16.07 -14.69 26.21
CA TYR A 5 15.73 -15.24 24.90
C TYR A 5 15.53 -14.15 23.83
N GLN A 6 15.22 -12.92 24.25
CA GLN A 6 15.04 -11.78 23.34
C GLN A 6 16.36 -11.06 23.01
N THR A 7 17.40 -11.29 23.82
CA THR A 7 18.67 -10.56 23.72
C THR A 7 19.34 -10.66 22.35
N PRO A 8 19.43 -11.84 21.69
CA PRO A 8 20.03 -11.94 20.36
C PRO A 8 19.30 -11.09 19.31
N VAL A 9 17.96 -11.00 19.40
CA VAL A 9 17.15 -10.18 18.50
C VAL A 9 17.34 -8.69 18.80
N LEU A 10 17.32 -8.30 20.07
CA LEU A 10 17.51 -6.90 20.48
C LEU A 10 18.91 -6.38 20.10
N VAL A 11 19.95 -7.20 20.29
CA VAL A 11 21.32 -6.86 19.89
C VAL A 11 21.41 -6.73 18.38
N SER A 12 20.80 -7.66 17.63
CA SER A 12 20.78 -7.59 16.16
C SER A 12 20.07 -6.33 15.66
N LEU A 13 18.92 -5.97 16.24
CA LEU A 13 18.23 -4.72 15.90
C LEU A 13 19.06 -3.48 16.26
N ALA A 14 19.69 -3.46 17.44
CA ALA A 14 20.53 -2.35 17.87
C ALA A 14 21.70 -2.13 16.90
N VAL A 15 22.39 -3.20 16.50
CA VAL A 15 23.60 -3.11 15.67
C VAL A 15 23.29 -2.92 14.19
N PHE A 16 22.29 -3.62 13.63
CA PHE A 16 22.07 -3.65 12.18
C PHE A 16 20.92 -2.77 11.70
N VAL A 17 20.06 -2.28 12.60
CA VAL A 17 18.96 -1.37 12.24
C VAL A 17 19.19 0.00 12.84
N TYR A 18 19.29 0.08 14.18
CA TYR A 18 19.39 1.38 14.86
C TYR A 18 20.78 2.00 14.73
N GLY A 19 21.85 1.20 14.72
CA GLY A 19 23.23 1.68 14.52
C GLY A 19 23.39 2.46 13.20
N PRO A 20 23.10 1.86 12.04
CA PRO A 20 23.15 2.55 10.75
C PRO A 20 22.22 3.75 10.68
N LEU A 21 21.02 3.67 11.26
CA LEU A 21 20.07 4.78 11.29
C LEU A 21 20.62 6.00 12.06
N LEU A 22 21.26 5.77 13.21
CA LEU A 22 21.89 6.84 13.99
C LEU A 22 23.11 7.40 13.28
N PHE A 23 23.90 6.56 12.62
CA PHE A 23 25.03 6.98 11.81
C PHE A 23 24.59 7.81 10.61
N GLU A 24 23.51 7.44 9.95
CA GLU A 24 22.88 8.18 8.86
C GLU A 24 22.33 9.53 9.35
N ALA A 25 21.72 9.56 10.53
CA ALA A 25 21.31 10.82 11.16
C ALA A 25 22.51 11.74 11.43
N TYR A 26 23.65 11.20 11.88
CA TYR A 26 24.89 11.96 12.02
C TYR A 26 25.40 12.47 10.66
N LEU A 27 25.47 11.60 9.65
CA LEU A 27 25.90 11.94 8.29
C LEU A 27 25.04 13.06 7.68
N SER A 28 23.73 13.06 7.95
CA SER A 28 22.83 14.11 7.47
C SER A 28 23.18 15.52 7.94
N LEU A 29 23.96 15.63 9.02
CA LEU A 29 24.45 16.89 9.59
C LEU A 29 25.89 17.22 9.18
N THR A 30 26.51 16.37 8.37
CA THR A 30 27.90 16.53 7.89
C THR A 30 27.93 16.76 6.39
N ASN A 31 28.92 17.51 5.92
CA ASN A 31 29.26 17.64 4.51
C ASN A 31 30.34 16.61 4.21
N TRP A 32 29.90 15.39 3.89
CA TRP A 32 30.79 14.29 3.56
C TRP A 32 30.51 13.80 2.16
N ASP A 33 31.52 13.92 1.30
CA ASP A 33 31.57 13.24 0.02
C ASP A 33 32.23 11.88 0.27
N LEU A 34 31.70 10.78 -0.26
CA LEU A 34 32.20 9.38 -0.07
C LEU A 34 33.70 9.17 -0.38
N ILE A 35 34.37 10.20 -0.88
CA ILE A 35 35.75 10.23 -1.36
C ILE A 35 36.65 11.03 -0.40
N LYS A 36 36.10 12.02 0.32
CA LYS A 36 36.88 12.88 1.21
C LYS A 36 37.16 12.16 2.54
N PRO A 37 38.38 12.26 3.09
CA PRO A 37 38.69 11.68 4.39
C PRO A 37 38.04 12.46 5.56
N ASP A 38 37.84 13.77 5.39
CA ASP A 38 37.32 14.64 6.45
C ASP A 38 35.79 14.82 6.36
N GLN A 39 35.13 14.83 7.53
CA GLN A 39 33.69 15.01 7.68
C GLN A 39 33.42 16.35 8.37
N ASP A 40 33.13 17.39 7.60
CA ASP A 40 32.84 18.71 8.16
C ASP A 40 31.41 18.75 8.72
N PHE A 41 31.25 19.14 9.99
CA PHE A 41 29.91 19.30 10.56
C PHE A 41 29.27 20.61 10.06
N VAL A 42 28.16 20.50 9.33
CA VAL A 42 27.45 21.63 8.71
C VAL A 42 26.03 21.84 9.29
N GLY A 43 25.64 21.04 10.28
CA GLY A 43 24.34 21.13 10.92
C GLY A 43 23.19 20.94 9.92
N LEU A 44 22.25 21.89 9.88
CA LEU A 44 21.06 21.79 9.01
C LEU A 44 21.27 22.30 7.57
N ALA A 45 22.51 22.54 7.14
CA ALA A 45 22.79 23.06 5.80
C ALA A 45 22.26 22.12 4.69
N ASN A 46 22.46 20.82 4.84
CA ASN A 46 22.00 19.80 3.88
C ASN A 46 20.48 19.85 3.70
N PHE A 47 19.71 19.99 4.79
CA PHE A 47 18.25 20.13 4.72
C PHE A 47 17.83 21.42 3.99
N ARG A 48 18.51 22.54 4.23
CA ARG A 48 18.22 23.80 3.51
C ARG A 48 18.52 23.67 2.02
N GLY A 49 19.63 23.04 1.64
CA GLY A 49 19.95 22.78 0.24
C GLY A 49 18.93 21.86 -0.42
N LEU A 50 18.54 20.80 0.29
CA LEU A 50 17.58 19.81 -0.18
C LEU A 50 16.20 20.41 -0.48
N PHE A 51 15.67 21.24 0.42
CA PHE A 51 14.38 21.90 0.25
C PHE A 51 14.44 23.23 -0.52
N GLY A 52 15.63 23.82 -0.67
CA GLY A 52 15.86 25.01 -1.48
C GLY A 52 15.95 24.72 -2.98
N GLY A 53 16.33 23.49 -3.36
CA GLY A 53 16.30 23.02 -4.74
C GLY A 53 14.90 22.56 -5.18
N GLU A 54 14.63 22.57 -6.48
CA GLU A 54 13.34 22.13 -7.02
C GLU A 54 13.21 20.60 -7.12
N GLU A 55 14.33 19.88 -7.20
CA GLU A 55 14.34 18.45 -7.54
C GLU A 55 13.79 17.56 -6.43
N PHE A 56 14.25 17.72 -5.19
CA PHE A 56 13.79 16.88 -4.09
C PHE A 56 12.31 17.11 -3.71
N PRO A 57 11.81 18.36 -3.60
CA PRO A 57 10.37 18.61 -3.41
C PRO A 57 9.50 18.05 -4.55
N ARG A 58 9.98 18.13 -5.81
CA ARG A 58 9.29 17.48 -6.95
C ARG A 58 9.30 15.96 -6.83
N ALA A 59 10.41 15.35 -6.44
CA ALA A 59 10.49 13.91 -6.21
C ALA A 59 9.57 13.46 -5.06
N LEU A 60 9.43 14.27 -4.01
CA LEU A 60 8.51 14.05 -2.89
C LEU A 60 7.05 14.10 -3.34
N SER A 61 6.67 15.11 -4.12
CA SER A 61 5.30 15.21 -4.65
C SER A 61 4.97 14.10 -5.65
N ARG A 62 5.91 13.72 -6.52
CA ARG A 62 5.78 12.56 -7.44
C ARG A 62 5.63 11.26 -6.67
N THR A 63 6.36 11.07 -5.58
CA THR A 63 6.19 9.90 -4.69
C THR A 63 4.78 9.87 -4.09
N GLY A 64 4.25 11.01 -3.65
CA GLY A 64 2.86 11.12 -3.22
C GLY A 64 1.86 10.78 -4.33
N LEU A 65 2.14 11.19 -5.56
CA LEU A 65 1.33 10.84 -6.73
C LEU A 65 1.37 9.34 -7.04
N TYR A 66 2.55 8.70 -6.97
CA TYR A 66 2.68 7.25 -7.06
C TYR A 66 1.82 6.52 -6.01
N VAL A 67 1.89 6.95 -4.75
CA VAL A 67 1.05 6.39 -3.67
C VAL A 67 -0.44 6.55 -4.01
N LEU A 68 -0.87 7.73 -4.46
CA LEU A 68 -2.27 8.02 -4.76
C LEU A 68 -2.79 7.16 -5.92
N VAL A 69 -2.03 7.07 -7.01
CA VAL A 69 -2.39 6.27 -8.20
C VAL A 69 -2.42 4.79 -7.86
N MET A 70 -1.50 4.31 -7.03
CA MET A 70 -1.46 2.89 -6.62
C MET A 70 -2.51 2.51 -5.60
N LEU A 71 -2.99 3.45 -4.79
CA LEU A 71 -3.94 3.18 -3.72
C LEU A 71 -5.18 2.37 -4.14
N PRO A 72 -5.89 2.69 -5.25
CA PRO A 72 -7.02 1.87 -5.72
C PRO A 72 -6.59 0.46 -6.15
N PHE A 73 -5.40 0.29 -6.72
CA PHE A 73 -4.85 -1.01 -7.09
C PHE A 73 -4.32 -1.80 -5.89
N ALA A 74 -3.96 -1.12 -4.80
CA ALA A 74 -3.60 -1.77 -3.55
C ALA A 74 -4.83 -2.15 -2.71
N THR A 75 -5.99 -1.53 -2.94
CA THR A 75 -7.15 -1.69 -2.05
C THR A 75 -8.37 -2.24 -2.76
N VAL A 76 -8.92 -1.48 -3.71
CA VAL A 76 -10.20 -1.76 -4.37
C VAL A 76 -10.10 -2.98 -5.29
N VAL A 77 -9.11 -2.99 -6.18
CA VAL A 77 -8.91 -4.09 -7.14
C VAL A 77 -8.68 -5.43 -6.43
N PRO A 78 -7.72 -5.57 -5.49
CA PRO A 78 -7.50 -6.84 -4.80
C PRO A 78 -8.67 -7.24 -3.91
N MET A 79 -9.39 -6.30 -3.30
CA MET A 79 -10.60 -6.60 -2.54
C MET A 79 -11.69 -7.19 -3.46
N ALA A 80 -11.92 -6.59 -4.62
CA ALA A 80 -12.89 -7.08 -5.60
C ALA A 80 -12.53 -8.50 -6.09
N LEU A 81 -11.25 -8.72 -6.45
CA LEU A 81 -10.76 -10.04 -6.85
C LEU A 81 -10.89 -11.06 -5.71
N ALA A 82 -10.51 -10.70 -4.49
CA ALA A 82 -10.62 -11.57 -3.32
C ALA A 82 -12.07 -11.98 -3.04
N ILE A 83 -13.02 -11.03 -3.08
CA ILE A 83 -14.45 -11.32 -2.90
C ILE A 83 -14.96 -12.22 -4.02
N MET A 84 -14.58 -11.96 -5.28
CA MET A 84 -14.98 -12.78 -6.43
C MET A 84 -14.51 -14.23 -6.28
N LEU A 85 -13.24 -14.42 -5.92
CA LEU A 85 -12.63 -15.75 -5.71
C LEU A 85 -13.20 -16.45 -4.48
N TRP A 86 -13.48 -15.70 -3.41
CA TRP A 86 -14.04 -16.25 -2.17
C TRP A 86 -15.48 -16.73 -2.34
N LYS A 87 -16.31 -16.05 -3.14
CA LYS A 87 -17.68 -16.49 -3.45
C LYS A 87 -17.75 -17.74 -4.34
N ARG A 88 -16.69 -18.06 -5.07
CA ARG A 88 -16.62 -19.22 -5.99
C ARG A 88 -15.47 -20.17 -5.59
N PRO A 89 -15.60 -20.89 -4.46
CA PRO A 89 -14.59 -21.84 -4.04
C PRO A 89 -14.47 -23.00 -5.05
N GLY A 90 -13.24 -23.41 -5.36
CA GLY A 90 -12.97 -24.53 -6.26
C GLY A 90 -11.59 -24.42 -6.92
N ARG A 91 -11.22 -25.46 -7.69
CA ARG A 91 -9.93 -25.53 -8.41
C ARG A 91 -9.64 -24.30 -9.26
N THR A 92 -10.67 -23.74 -9.90
CA THR A 92 -10.56 -22.52 -10.70
C THR A 92 -10.08 -21.34 -9.85
N SER A 93 -10.60 -21.16 -8.63
CA SER A 93 -10.17 -20.11 -7.70
C SER A 93 -8.68 -20.23 -7.37
N ASP A 94 -8.22 -21.47 -7.12
CA ASP A 94 -6.84 -21.72 -6.72
C ASP A 94 -5.87 -21.49 -7.90
N ILE A 95 -6.28 -21.85 -9.11
CA ILE A 95 -5.52 -21.57 -10.35
C ILE A 95 -5.42 -20.05 -10.56
N TYR A 96 -6.51 -19.29 -10.44
CA TYR A 96 -6.45 -17.83 -10.58
C TYR A 96 -5.55 -17.19 -9.52
N ARG A 97 -5.61 -17.66 -8.26
CA ARG A 97 -4.70 -17.19 -7.20
C ARG A 97 -3.25 -17.44 -7.54
N ALA A 98 -2.92 -18.63 -8.05
CA ALA A 98 -1.56 -18.97 -8.46
C ALA A 98 -1.08 -18.12 -9.65
N LEU A 99 -1.91 -17.95 -10.68
CA LEU A 99 -1.59 -17.14 -11.86
C LEU A 99 -1.36 -15.67 -11.52
N LEU A 100 -2.21 -15.09 -10.67
CA LEU A 100 -2.07 -13.70 -10.22
C LEU A 100 -0.81 -13.49 -9.38
N PHE A 101 -0.31 -14.53 -8.71
CA PHE A 101 0.89 -14.45 -7.88
C PHE A 101 2.20 -14.63 -8.66
N LEU A 102 2.13 -15.17 -9.88
CA LEU A 102 3.28 -15.45 -10.72
C LEU A 102 4.22 -14.23 -10.94
N PRO A 103 3.72 -13.01 -11.21
CA PRO A 103 4.59 -11.84 -11.42
C PRO A 103 5.36 -11.41 -10.15
N VAL A 104 4.82 -11.70 -8.97
CA VAL A 104 5.43 -11.33 -7.68
C VAL A 104 6.69 -12.15 -7.41
N MET A 105 6.73 -13.38 -7.93
CA MET A 105 7.83 -14.34 -7.77
C MET A 105 9.04 -14.02 -8.64
N LEU A 106 8.85 -13.21 -9.69
CA LEU A 106 9.95 -12.79 -10.55
C LEU A 106 10.87 -11.81 -9.82
N ALA A 107 12.17 -11.91 -10.10
CA ALA A 107 13.14 -10.92 -9.65
C ALA A 107 12.72 -9.52 -10.12
N PRO A 108 12.76 -8.47 -9.27
CA PRO A 108 12.26 -7.14 -9.63
C PRO A 108 12.83 -6.59 -10.95
N VAL A 109 14.14 -6.76 -11.18
CA VAL A 109 14.82 -6.33 -12.40
C VAL A 109 14.34 -7.12 -13.63
N ALA A 110 14.19 -8.44 -13.50
CA ALA A 110 13.70 -9.29 -14.59
C ALA A 110 12.26 -8.92 -14.96
N ASN A 111 11.40 -8.69 -13.96
CA ASN A 111 10.03 -8.23 -14.17
C ASN A 111 10.01 -6.86 -14.89
N ALA A 112 10.82 -5.90 -14.45
CA ALA A 112 10.94 -4.60 -15.13
C ALA A 112 11.35 -4.78 -16.60
N LEU A 113 12.38 -5.58 -16.89
CA LEU A 113 12.81 -5.86 -18.26
C LEU A 113 11.71 -6.55 -19.10
N SER A 114 10.93 -7.46 -18.53
CA SER A 114 9.77 -8.04 -19.22
C SER A 114 8.75 -6.97 -19.60
N TRP A 115 8.46 -6.04 -18.69
CA TRP A 115 7.55 -4.92 -18.97
C TRP A 115 8.09 -3.96 -20.03
N ARG A 116 9.42 -3.79 -20.14
CA ARG A 116 10.04 -3.01 -21.21
C ARG A 116 9.66 -3.52 -22.60
N PHE A 117 9.65 -4.84 -22.81
CA PHE A 117 9.23 -5.44 -24.09
C PHE A 117 7.72 -5.33 -24.31
N VAL A 118 6.92 -5.45 -23.24
CA VAL A 118 5.46 -5.32 -23.31
C VAL A 118 5.03 -3.88 -23.66
N LEU A 119 5.78 -2.89 -23.17
CA LEU A 119 5.53 -1.46 -23.38
C LEU A 119 6.34 -0.86 -24.54
N ASP A 120 7.02 -1.69 -25.35
CA ASP A 120 7.84 -1.22 -26.47
C ASP A 120 7.01 -0.41 -27.47
N PRO A 121 7.39 0.84 -27.79
CA PRO A 121 6.67 1.65 -28.75
C PRO A 121 6.52 0.99 -30.13
N LEU A 122 7.52 0.21 -30.58
CA LEU A 122 7.61 -0.29 -31.96
C LEU A 122 6.82 -1.59 -32.25
N GLY A 123 6.24 -2.20 -31.23
CA GLY A 123 5.56 -3.50 -31.39
C GLY A 123 5.19 -4.19 -30.10
N GLY A 124 5.23 -3.48 -28.96
CA GLY A 124 4.83 -4.02 -27.67
C GLY A 124 3.36 -4.43 -27.66
N ILE A 125 3.04 -5.45 -26.88
CA ILE A 125 1.68 -6.01 -26.76
C ILE A 125 0.67 -4.90 -26.41
N VAL A 126 1.07 -3.93 -25.57
CA VAL A 126 0.19 -2.82 -25.19
C VAL A 126 -0.18 -1.97 -26.39
N ASN A 127 0.79 -1.63 -27.26
CA ASN A 127 0.52 -0.84 -28.47
C ASN A 127 -0.28 -1.61 -29.51
N VAL A 128 -0.09 -2.93 -29.64
CA VAL A 128 -0.93 -3.75 -30.51
C VAL A 128 -2.40 -3.70 -30.05
N VAL A 129 -2.64 -3.79 -28.75
CA VAL A 129 -4.00 -3.73 -28.18
C VAL A 129 -4.58 -2.31 -28.29
N THR A 130 -3.82 -1.27 -27.97
CA THR A 130 -4.32 0.12 -28.00
C THR A 130 -4.51 0.63 -29.42
N GLY A 131 -3.64 0.23 -30.36
CA GLY A 131 -3.80 0.44 -31.79
C GLY A 131 -5.07 -0.22 -32.33
N GLY A 132 -5.34 -1.48 -31.93
CA GLY A 132 -6.58 -2.19 -32.27
C GLY A 132 -7.85 -1.53 -31.71
N LEU A 133 -7.73 -0.80 -30.60
CA LEU A 133 -8.82 -0.02 -29.99
C LEU A 133 -8.94 1.41 -30.55
N GLY A 134 -8.09 1.80 -31.51
CA GLY A 134 -8.09 3.13 -32.12
C GLY A 134 -7.47 4.24 -31.26
N LEU A 135 -6.76 3.88 -30.18
CA LEU A 135 -6.06 4.83 -29.29
C LEU A 135 -4.68 5.25 -29.80
N GLY A 136 -4.25 4.70 -30.94
CA GLY A 136 -2.94 4.93 -31.54
C GLY A 136 -1.80 4.22 -30.83
N GLU A 137 -0.65 4.22 -31.48
CA GLU A 137 0.63 3.80 -30.88
C GLU A 137 1.22 4.96 -30.08
N ARG A 138 1.70 4.68 -28.88
CA ARG A 138 2.30 5.70 -28.02
C ARG A 138 3.54 5.17 -27.34
N ASP A 139 4.50 6.05 -27.10
CA ASP A 139 5.62 5.74 -26.21
C ASP A 139 5.18 5.92 -24.75
N TRP A 140 4.82 4.80 -24.11
CA TRP A 140 4.31 4.79 -22.74
C TRP A 140 5.37 5.14 -21.69
N LEU A 141 6.65 4.98 -22.01
CA LEU A 141 7.77 5.25 -21.09
C LEU A 141 8.48 6.56 -21.43
N GLY A 142 8.46 6.98 -22.71
CA GLY A 142 9.09 8.20 -23.19
C GLY A 142 8.20 9.45 -23.19
N ASP A 143 6.89 9.34 -23.02
CA ASP A 143 5.99 10.49 -22.91
C ASP A 143 5.79 10.91 -21.42
N PRO A 144 6.09 12.18 -21.06
CA PRO A 144 5.96 12.68 -19.68
C PRO A 144 4.57 12.53 -19.08
N SER A 145 3.53 12.53 -19.92
CA SER A 145 2.13 12.41 -19.47
C SER A 145 1.73 10.98 -19.11
N THR A 146 2.41 9.96 -19.65
CA THR A 146 2.04 8.55 -19.49
C THR A 146 3.04 7.76 -18.66
N ALA A 147 4.32 8.16 -18.63
CA ALA A 147 5.40 7.41 -17.99
C ALA A 147 5.16 7.12 -16.50
N LEU A 148 4.66 8.10 -15.74
CA LEU A 148 4.34 7.90 -14.32
C LEU A 148 3.22 6.88 -14.13
N ALA A 149 2.16 6.95 -14.95
CA ALA A 149 1.05 6.02 -14.90
C ALA A 149 1.48 4.60 -15.31
N ALA A 150 2.32 4.47 -16.35
CA ALA A 150 2.86 3.19 -16.80
C ALA A 150 3.68 2.51 -15.69
N ILE A 151 4.63 3.22 -15.09
CA ILE A 151 5.42 2.70 -13.95
C ILE A 151 4.52 2.35 -12.76
N SER A 152 3.50 3.18 -12.51
CA SER A 152 2.55 2.94 -11.43
C SER A 152 1.80 1.62 -11.64
N LEU A 153 1.31 1.36 -12.84
CA LEU A 153 0.57 0.14 -13.18
C LEU A 153 1.46 -1.10 -13.10
N VAL A 154 2.68 -1.03 -13.64
CA VAL A 154 3.67 -2.11 -13.57
C VAL A 154 3.96 -2.50 -12.12
N THR A 155 4.14 -1.51 -11.25
CA THR A 155 4.41 -1.74 -9.83
C THR A 155 3.15 -2.18 -9.07
N ALA A 156 1.99 -1.63 -9.41
CA ALA A 156 0.71 -1.91 -8.77
C ALA A 156 0.27 -3.38 -8.91
N ALA A 157 0.66 -4.06 -10.00
CA ALA A 157 0.41 -5.48 -10.18
C ALA A 157 0.89 -6.33 -8.98
N ARG A 158 2.04 -5.97 -8.39
CA ARG A 158 2.58 -6.63 -7.19
C ARG A 158 1.68 -6.42 -5.97
N PHE A 159 1.17 -5.20 -5.79
CA PHE A 159 0.22 -4.89 -4.72
C PHE A 159 -1.08 -5.66 -4.87
N VAL A 160 -1.64 -5.74 -6.09
CA VAL A 160 -2.88 -6.49 -6.34
C VAL A 160 -2.73 -7.94 -5.89
N ALA A 161 -1.67 -8.62 -6.32
CA ALA A 161 -1.45 -10.02 -6.02
C ALA A 161 -1.29 -10.30 -4.52
N LEU A 162 -0.43 -9.53 -3.83
CA LEU A 162 -0.20 -9.68 -2.40
C LEU A 162 -1.45 -9.34 -1.59
N ASN A 163 -2.07 -8.18 -1.85
CA ASN A 163 -3.19 -7.70 -1.07
C ASN A 163 -4.44 -8.54 -1.26
N MET A 164 -4.63 -9.16 -2.43
CA MET A 164 -5.71 -10.12 -2.66
C MET A 164 -5.64 -11.30 -1.69
N LEU A 165 -4.45 -11.85 -1.43
CA LEU A 165 -4.27 -12.94 -0.47
C LEU A 165 -4.61 -12.49 0.96
N LEU A 166 -4.17 -11.29 1.35
CA LEU A 166 -4.48 -10.73 2.68
C LEU A 166 -5.99 -10.47 2.84
N TYR A 167 -6.67 -9.95 1.81
CA TYR A 167 -8.12 -9.85 1.82
C TYR A 167 -8.80 -11.23 1.86
N GLY A 168 -8.26 -12.22 1.15
CA GLY A 168 -8.74 -13.59 1.20
C GLY A 168 -8.70 -14.19 2.61
N ALA A 169 -7.60 -13.96 3.34
CA ALA A 169 -7.47 -14.36 4.74
C ALA A 169 -8.48 -13.64 5.65
N ALA A 170 -8.69 -12.34 5.44
CA ALA A 170 -9.69 -11.57 6.19
C ALA A 170 -11.12 -12.05 5.91
N LEU A 171 -11.44 -12.36 4.64
CA LEU A 171 -12.73 -12.93 4.24
C LEU A 171 -12.96 -14.32 4.84
N ALA A 172 -11.92 -15.12 5.00
CA ALA A 172 -12.01 -16.44 5.62
C ALA A 172 -12.39 -16.37 7.12
N ALA A 173 -12.13 -15.25 7.79
CA ALA A 173 -12.48 -15.04 9.19
C ALA A 173 -13.94 -14.60 9.41
N ILE A 174 -14.71 -14.30 8.35
CA ILE A 174 -16.11 -13.87 8.45
C ILE A 174 -17.02 -15.06 8.79
N ASP A 175 -17.87 -14.90 9.81
CA ASP A 175 -18.85 -15.92 10.19
C ASP A 175 -19.92 -16.08 9.10
N ARG A 176 -19.95 -17.28 8.49
CA ARG A 176 -20.92 -17.64 7.45
C ARG A 176 -22.36 -17.61 7.93
N ARG A 177 -22.61 -17.87 9.23
CA ARG A 177 -23.97 -17.88 9.81
C ARG A 177 -24.66 -16.53 9.67
N CYS A 178 -23.91 -15.43 9.82
CA CYS A 178 -24.45 -14.09 9.65
C CYS A 178 -24.89 -13.81 8.21
N LEU A 179 -24.15 -14.36 7.24
CA LEU A 179 -24.46 -14.23 5.82
C LEU A 179 -25.68 -15.09 5.43
N ASP A 180 -25.76 -16.31 5.97
CA ASP A 180 -26.88 -17.21 5.71
C ASP A 180 -28.18 -16.68 6.33
N ALA A 181 -28.13 -16.07 7.52
CA ALA A 181 -29.27 -15.37 8.12
C ALA A 181 -29.77 -14.23 7.21
N ALA A 182 -28.87 -13.40 6.70
CA ALA A 182 -29.23 -12.32 5.77
C ALA A 182 -29.88 -12.83 4.47
N ARG A 183 -29.46 -13.99 3.97
CA ARG A 183 -30.09 -14.64 2.81
C ARG A 183 -31.52 -15.10 3.11
N VAL A 184 -31.76 -15.64 4.30
CA VAL A 184 -33.11 -16.02 4.76
C VAL A 184 -34.01 -14.80 4.90
N ASP A 185 -33.46 -13.65 5.31
CA ASP A 185 -34.16 -12.36 5.37
C ASP A 185 -34.40 -11.72 3.99
N GLY A 186 -34.02 -12.39 2.89
CA GLY A 186 -34.27 -11.94 1.51
C GLY A 186 -33.24 -10.94 0.97
N ALA A 187 -32.10 -10.74 1.64
CA ALA A 187 -31.06 -9.84 1.14
C ALA A 187 -30.38 -10.42 -0.11
N THR A 188 -30.16 -9.56 -1.11
CA THR A 188 -29.45 -9.94 -2.35
C THR A 188 -27.94 -10.08 -2.11
N GLU A 189 -27.26 -10.87 -2.94
CA GLU A 189 -25.79 -11.06 -2.85
C GLU A 189 -24.98 -9.76 -2.98
N TRP A 190 -25.53 -8.74 -3.65
CA TRP A 190 -24.94 -7.41 -3.72
C TRP A 190 -25.10 -6.63 -2.41
N GLU A 191 -26.28 -6.69 -1.79
CA GLU A 191 -26.53 -6.07 -0.49
C GLU A 191 -25.68 -6.70 0.60
N ILE A 192 -25.55 -8.03 0.60
CA ILE A 192 -24.66 -8.76 1.50
C ILE A 192 -23.21 -8.30 1.31
N THR A 193 -22.71 -8.24 0.07
CA THR A 193 -21.34 -7.76 -0.18
C THR A 193 -21.15 -6.33 0.32
N ARG A 194 -22.02 -5.40 -0.08
CA ARG A 194 -21.85 -3.97 0.18
C ARG A 194 -22.08 -3.60 1.65
N ARG A 195 -23.06 -4.22 2.31
CA ARG A 195 -23.49 -3.84 3.67
C ARG A 195 -22.90 -4.72 4.77
N LEU A 196 -22.54 -5.96 4.49
CA LEU A 196 -21.96 -6.87 5.48
C LEU A 196 -20.48 -7.12 5.23
N VAL A 197 -20.09 -7.51 4.01
CA VAL A 197 -18.70 -7.93 3.73
C VAL A 197 -17.73 -6.76 3.69
N VAL A 198 -17.98 -5.75 2.85
CA VAL A 198 -17.07 -4.61 2.66
C VAL A 198 -16.79 -3.85 3.98
N PRO A 199 -17.79 -3.57 4.85
CA PRO A 199 -17.53 -2.91 6.13
C PRO A 199 -16.65 -3.75 7.08
N GLN A 200 -16.79 -5.07 7.07
CA GLN A 200 -15.95 -5.96 7.87
C GLN A 200 -14.49 -5.98 7.39
N LEU A 201 -14.24 -5.71 6.11
CA LEU A 201 -12.90 -5.59 5.54
C LEU A 201 -12.22 -4.25 5.83
N ARG A 202 -12.92 -3.25 6.39
CA ARG A 202 -12.39 -1.90 6.63
C ARG A 202 -11.07 -1.91 7.40
N GLY A 203 -10.93 -2.77 8.42
CA GLY A 203 -9.70 -2.89 9.20
C GLY A 203 -8.51 -3.33 8.34
N THR A 204 -8.72 -4.35 7.51
CA THR A 204 -7.74 -4.83 6.53
C THR A 204 -7.44 -3.77 5.47
N THR A 205 -8.45 -3.07 4.95
CA THR A 205 -8.26 -2.00 3.96
C THR A 205 -7.40 -0.88 4.50
N ILE A 206 -7.64 -0.41 5.74
CA ILE A 206 -6.81 0.65 6.36
C ILE A 206 -5.36 0.19 6.50
N LEU A 207 -5.14 -1.06 6.95
CA LEU A 207 -3.80 -1.62 7.07
C LEU A 207 -3.10 -1.67 5.71
N LEU A 208 -3.77 -2.20 4.67
CA LEU A 208 -3.19 -2.34 3.34
C LEU A 208 -2.96 -0.99 2.66
N SER A 209 -3.83 0.00 2.87
CA SER A 209 -3.59 1.39 2.43
C SER A 209 -2.33 1.97 3.07
N PHE A 210 -2.12 1.74 4.37
CA PHE A 210 -0.92 2.21 5.07
C PHE A 210 0.33 1.51 4.52
N LEU A 211 0.29 0.20 4.32
CA LEU A 211 1.41 -0.54 3.72
C LEU A 211 1.71 -0.04 2.30
N CYS A 212 0.69 0.28 1.50
CA CYS A 212 0.86 0.90 0.19
C CYS A 212 1.60 2.24 0.30
N ALA A 213 1.22 3.11 1.23
CA ALA A 213 1.88 4.41 1.42
C ALA A 213 3.36 4.28 1.80
N VAL A 214 3.72 3.25 2.59
CA VAL A 214 5.10 2.99 3.01
C VAL A 214 5.94 2.38 1.88
N PHE A 215 5.39 1.39 1.17
CA PHE A 215 6.16 0.60 0.21
C PHE A 215 6.12 1.11 -1.24
N ALA A 216 5.15 1.94 -1.63
CA ALA A 216 4.99 2.37 -3.02
C ALA A 216 6.27 2.99 -3.57
N GLY A 217 6.86 3.97 -2.88
CA GLY A 217 8.10 4.61 -3.32
C GLY A 217 9.26 3.62 -3.49
N GLN A 218 9.49 2.77 -2.48
CA GLN A 218 10.57 1.78 -2.52
C GLN A 218 10.36 0.74 -3.64
N TRP A 219 9.13 0.31 -3.90
CA TRP A 219 8.86 -0.69 -4.94
C TRP A 219 8.87 -0.07 -6.34
N THR A 220 8.54 1.22 -6.49
CA THR A 220 8.72 1.94 -7.76
C THR A 220 10.18 2.17 -8.12
N PHE A 221 11.08 2.26 -7.14
CA PHE A 221 12.50 2.58 -7.37
C PHE A 221 13.13 1.68 -8.43
N THR A 222 12.98 0.35 -8.31
CA THR A 222 13.59 -0.57 -9.28
C THR A 222 13.02 -0.38 -10.69
N ASN A 223 11.72 -0.15 -10.82
CA ASN A 223 11.11 0.10 -12.13
C ASN A 223 11.62 1.42 -12.73
N ILE A 224 11.73 2.48 -11.94
CA ILE A 224 12.29 3.76 -12.38
C ILE A 224 13.75 3.57 -12.81
N ALA A 225 14.60 2.98 -11.97
CA ALA A 225 16.02 2.79 -12.25
C ALA A 225 16.30 1.94 -13.51
N VAL A 226 15.45 0.95 -13.79
CA VAL A 226 15.63 0.03 -14.92
C VAL A 226 14.96 0.51 -16.21
N LEU A 227 13.78 1.13 -16.11
CA LEU A 227 12.96 1.48 -17.28
C LEU A 227 13.19 2.90 -17.79
N THR A 228 13.34 3.86 -16.88
CA THR A 228 13.27 5.29 -17.25
C THR A 228 14.42 6.14 -16.75
N GLN A 229 15.16 5.68 -15.73
CA GLN A 229 16.25 6.41 -15.09
C GLN A 229 15.83 7.83 -14.63
N GLY A 230 14.56 7.97 -14.20
CA GLY A 230 13.93 9.23 -13.79
C GLY A 230 13.24 10.00 -14.93
N GLY A 231 13.50 9.66 -16.19
CA GLY A 231 12.93 10.36 -17.35
C GLY A 231 11.47 10.03 -17.66
N PRO A 232 10.88 10.70 -18.66
CA PRO A 232 11.41 11.87 -19.37
C PRO A 232 11.34 13.14 -18.50
N ASP A 233 12.32 14.05 -18.60
CA ASP A 233 12.36 15.33 -17.87
C ASP A 233 12.11 15.22 -16.34
N ASN A 234 12.77 14.24 -15.73
CA ASN A 234 12.59 13.85 -14.33
C ASN A 234 11.15 13.43 -13.96
N THR A 235 10.19 13.31 -14.89
CA THR A 235 8.77 13.10 -14.54
C THR A 235 8.45 11.81 -13.80
N THR A 236 9.29 10.77 -13.94
CA THR A 236 9.13 9.50 -13.21
C THR A 236 9.98 9.43 -11.95
N ASP A 237 10.68 10.50 -11.63
CA ASP A 237 11.55 10.58 -10.48
C ASP A 237 10.78 10.45 -9.14
N ASN A 238 11.41 9.81 -8.16
CA ASN A 238 10.86 9.61 -6.83
C ASN A 238 11.94 9.79 -5.75
N VAL A 239 11.53 9.89 -4.49
CA VAL A 239 12.46 10.19 -3.39
C VAL A 239 13.56 9.13 -3.21
N TYR A 240 13.26 7.87 -3.52
CA TYR A 240 14.22 6.77 -3.39
C TYR A 240 15.25 6.79 -4.53
N TYR A 241 14.82 7.15 -5.75
CA TYR A 241 15.71 7.32 -6.89
C TYR A 241 16.62 8.53 -6.68
N ARG A 242 16.09 9.66 -6.22
CA ARG A 242 16.91 10.83 -5.84
C ARG A 242 17.90 10.55 -4.73
N LEU A 243 17.48 9.85 -3.68
CA LEU A 243 18.37 9.42 -2.61
C LEU A 243 19.56 8.64 -3.17
N TYR A 244 19.26 7.66 -4.03
CA TYR A 244 20.30 6.87 -4.69
C TYR A 244 21.22 7.74 -5.55
N THR A 245 20.66 8.66 -6.34
CA THR A 245 21.45 9.59 -7.16
C THR A 245 22.38 10.46 -6.31
N TYR A 246 21.90 11.05 -5.22
CA TYR A 246 22.72 11.89 -4.35
C TYR A 246 23.88 11.09 -3.73
N ALA A 247 23.57 9.97 -3.08
CA ALA A 247 24.56 9.21 -2.34
C ALA A 247 25.56 8.47 -3.25
N PHE A 248 25.10 7.89 -4.36
CA PHE A 248 25.89 6.93 -5.15
C PHE A 248 26.26 7.41 -6.56
N THR A 249 25.53 8.39 -7.12
CA THR A 249 25.90 8.99 -8.42
C THR A 249 26.72 10.27 -8.22
N TYR A 250 26.29 11.14 -7.30
CA TYR A 250 26.98 12.40 -7.00
C TYR A 250 28.01 12.25 -5.89
N PHE A 251 28.06 11.09 -5.22
CA PHE A 251 28.94 10.80 -4.09
C PHE A 251 28.78 11.76 -2.89
N ASP A 252 27.62 12.42 -2.79
CA ASP A 252 27.27 13.32 -1.69
C ASP A 252 26.45 12.55 -0.65
N ALA A 253 27.15 11.95 0.32
CA ALA A 253 26.52 11.21 1.41
C ALA A 253 25.75 12.12 2.36
N GLY A 254 26.21 13.36 2.57
CA GLY A 254 25.55 14.30 3.48
C GLY A 254 24.14 14.62 3.03
N THR A 255 23.99 15.02 1.76
CA THR A 255 22.69 15.31 1.14
C THR A 255 21.85 14.05 1.00
N GLY A 256 22.46 12.92 0.62
CA GLY A 256 21.78 11.62 0.59
C GLY A 256 21.19 11.24 1.95
N ALA A 257 22.00 11.27 3.00
CA ALA A 257 21.54 10.95 4.36
C ALA A 257 20.45 11.92 4.86
N ALA A 258 20.52 13.21 4.50
CA ALA A 258 19.46 14.17 4.81
C ALA A 258 18.14 13.84 4.08
N ALA A 259 18.21 13.41 2.82
CA ALA A 259 17.05 12.94 2.06
C ALA A 259 16.43 11.68 2.69
N ALA A 260 17.25 10.69 3.07
CA ALA A 260 16.78 9.48 3.73
C ALA A 260 16.12 9.77 5.09
N LEU A 261 16.76 10.59 5.93
CA LEU A 261 16.20 10.98 7.23
C LEU A 261 14.86 11.72 7.07
N THR A 262 14.75 12.55 6.03
CA THR A 262 13.48 13.22 5.69
C THR A 262 12.38 12.22 5.37
N ILE A 263 12.67 11.17 4.59
CA ILE A 263 11.71 10.10 4.30
C ILE A 263 11.28 9.40 5.60
N VAL A 264 12.23 9.06 6.48
CA VAL A 264 11.93 8.44 7.78
C VAL A 264 11.00 9.32 8.62
N VAL A 265 11.28 10.61 8.73
CA VAL A 265 10.45 11.57 9.48
C VAL A 265 9.04 11.65 8.90
N VAL A 266 8.91 11.73 7.57
CA VAL A 266 7.60 11.76 6.88
C VAL A 266 6.83 10.47 7.14
N LEU A 267 7.46 9.30 7.04
CA LEU A 267 6.81 8.01 7.31
C LEU A 267 6.40 7.87 8.78
N CYS A 268 7.23 8.31 9.72
CA CYS A 268 6.90 8.35 11.14
C CYS A 268 5.70 9.27 11.41
N ALA A 269 5.64 10.44 10.76
CA ALA A 269 4.51 11.35 10.88
C ALA A 269 3.21 10.74 10.32
N LEU A 270 3.28 10.08 9.16
CA LEU A 270 2.14 9.36 8.57
C LEU A 270 1.67 8.21 9.47
N PHE A 271 2.61 7.46 10.06
CA PHE A 271 2.28 6.40 11.01
C PHE A 271 1.63 6.97 12.28
N GLY A 272 2.19 8.03 12.86
CA GLY A 272 1.63 8.74 14.01
C GLY A 272 0.21 9.23 13.74
N LEU A 273 -0.03 9.85 12.59
CA LEU A 273 -1.36 10.29 12.17
C LEU A 273 -2.32 9.10 11.99
N SER A 274 -1.88 8.00 11.38
CA SER A 274 -2.72 6.81 11.19
C SER A 274 -3.11 6.14 12.52
N THR A 275 -2.23 6.17 13.53
CA THR A 275 -2.51 5.60 14.85
C THR A 275 -3.42 6.51 15.64
N LEU A 276 -3.23 7.83 15.55
CA LEU A 276 -4.12 8.83 16.14
C LEU A 276 -5.53 8.72 15.54
N ALA A 277 -5.64 8.64 14.21
CA ALA A 277 -6.92 8.48 13.52
C ALA A 277 -7.63 7.19 13.94
N ARG A 278 -6.90 6.08 14.14
CA ARG A 278 -7.45 4.82 14.68
C ARG A 278 -7.91 4.96 16.13
N ARG A 279 -7.17 5.68 16.98
CA ARG A 279 -7.57 5.93 18.37
C ARG A 279 -8.84 6.78 18.44
N VAL A 280 -8.91 7.85 17.64
CA VAL A 280 -10.08 8.73 17.53
C VAL A 280 -11.29 7.97 16.94
N ALA A 281 -11.08 7.15 15.90
CA ALA A 281 -12.14 6.31 15.35
C ALA A 281 -12.58 5.20 16.33
N GLY A 282 -11.65 4.65 17.12
CA GLY A 282 -11.94 3.71 18.19
C GLY A 282 -12.78 4.32 19.32
N THR A 283 -12.58 5.61 19.63
CA THR A 283 -13.43 6.34 20.59
C THR A 283 -14.84 6.64 20.08
N PHE A 284 -15.08 6.61 18.77
CA PHE A 284 -16.41 6.82 18.16
C PHE A 284 -17.07 5.54 17.60
N GLY A 285 -16.41 4.39 17.70
CA GLY A 285 -16.77 3.21 16.89
C GLY A 285 -16.47 1.85 17.51
N ALA A 286 -16.51 1.72 18.84
CA ALA A 286 -16.69 0.40 19.45
C ALA A 286 -18.19 0.05 19.42
N PRO A 287 -18.63 -1.01 18.71
CA PRO A 287 -19.74 -1.78 19.23
C PRO A 287 -19.24 -2.31 20.57
N ASP A 288 -19.83 -1.80 21.63
CA ASP A 288 -19.71 -2.30 22.99
C ASP A 288 -19.86 -3.83 22.94
N ARG A 289 -18.73 -4.56 23.01
CA ARG A 289 -18.73 -6.04 23.04
C ARG A 289 -19.40 -6.58 24.30
N ASP A 290 -19.69 -5.70 25.27
CA ASP A 290 -20.24 -6.02 26.57
C ASP A 290 -21.68 -5.52 26.78
N ARG A 291 -22.39 -5.06 25.73
CA ARG A 291 -23.85 -4.92 25.82
C ARG A 291 -24.52 -6.22 25.38
N PRO A 292 -25.02 -7.05 26.31
CA PRO A 292 -25.82 -8.20 25.92
C PRO A 292 -27.02 -7.66 25.13
N THR A 293 -27.15 -8.11 23.88
CA THR A 293 -28.34 -8.50 23.06
C THR A 293 -29.78 -8.15 23.51
N THR A 294 -30.00 -7.71 24.74
CA THR A 294 -31.28 -7.35 25.35
C THR A 294 -32.02 -6.18 24.70
N ARG A 295 -31.37 -5.15 24.13
CA ARG A 295 -32.12 -4.01 23.57
C ARG A 295 -32.71 -4.26 22.17
N LEU A 296 -32.01 -4.99 21.30
CA LEU A 296 -32.54 -5.38 19.98
C LEU A 296 -33.54 -6.54 20.11
N ALA A 297 -33.30 -7.48 21.04
CA ALA A 297 -34.29 -8.49 21.40
C ALA A 297 -35.54 -7.89 22.07
N ALA A 298 -35.41 -6.86 22.94
CA ALA A 298 -36.55 -6.19 23.56
C ALA A 298 -37.34 -5.31 22.56
N ALA A 299 -36.66 -4.66 21.62
CA ALA A 299 -37.33 -3.87 20.58
C ALA A 299 -38.09 -4.76 19.56
N LEU A 300 -37.59 -5.97 19.29
CA LEU A 300 -38.27 -6.95 18.43
C LEU A 300 -39.30 -7.82 19.18
N ALA A 301 -39.25 -7.91 20.52
CA ALA A 301 -40.24 -8.64 21.33
C ALA A 301 -41.48 -7.81 21.71
N ALA A 302 -41.39 -6.47 21.65
CA ALA A 302 -42.51 -5.57 21.97
C ALA A 302 -43.76 -5.73 21.08
N PRO A 303 -43.67 -6.04 19.77
CA PRO A 303 -44.87 -6.24 18.94
C PRO A 303 -45.53 -7.63 19.14
N LEU A 304 -44.77 -8.65 19.55
CA LEU A 304 -45.26 -10.04 19.64
C LEU A 304 -46.01 -10.35 20.95
N THR A 305 -45.69 -9.62 22.02
CA THR A 305 -46.43 -9.72 23.30
C THR A 305 -47.79 -9.00 23.27
N ALA A 306 -47.95 -7.98 22.43
CA ALA A 306 -49.24 -7.30 22.23
C ALA A 306 -50.26 -8.18 21.46
N LEU A 307 -49.79 -8.98 20.51
CA LEU A 307 -50.64 -9.88 19.71
C LEU A 307 -51.13 -11.12 20.49
N THR A 308 -50.31 -11.63 21.41
CA THR A 308 -50.70 -12.77 22.26
C THR A 308 -51.67 -12.38 23.38
N ARG A 309 -51.63 -11.14 23.88
CA ARG A 309 -52.60 -10.63 24.86
C ARG A 309 -53.99 -10.39 24.29
N ARG A 310 -54.10 -9.92 23.03
CA ARG A 310 -55.41 -9.73 22.36
C ARG A 310 -56.13 -11.05 22.03
N ARG A 311 -55.41 -12.16 21.84
CA ARG A 311 -56.02 -13.46 21.53
C ARG A 311 -56.57 -14.21 22.76
N ARG A 312 -56.11 -13.88 23.97
CA ARG A 312 -56.63 -14.44 25.24
C ARG A 312 -57.81 -13.68 25.84
N ALA A 313 -58.15 -12.49 25.32
CA ALA A 313 -59.31 -11.71 25.75
C ALA A 313 -60.55 -11.91 24.86
N ALA A 314 -60.44 -12.75 23.82
CA ALA A 314 -61.49 -13.06 22.85
C ALA A 314 -61.92 -14.54 22.87
N LEU A 315 -61.50 -15.27 23.90
CA LEU A 315 -61.98 -16.61 24.31
C LEU A 315 -62.46 -16.49 25.76
#